data_AF-A0A0S8IX27-F1
#
_entry.id   AF-A0A0S8IX27-F1
#
_cell.length_a   1.000
_cell.length_b   1.000
_cell.length_c   1.000
_cell.angle_alpha   90.00
_cell.angle_beta   90.00
_cell.angle_gamma   90.00
#
_symmetry.space_group_name_H-M   'P 1'
#
loop_
_entity.id
_entity.type
_entity.pdbx_description
1 polymer ?
#
loop_
_entity_poly.entity_id
_entity_poly.type
_entity_poly.pdbx_seq_one_letter_code
_entity_poly.pdbx_strand_id
1 'polypeptide(L)' 'TIEQLIGIGGASPIFQEGGLVMSIPDAIAKVLNKHFGKIKIQNSLKDIYLEYCPDCGGKLEHDSGCLVCRLCGFSKC' A
#
# COMPACT_ATOMS: atom_id res chain seq x y z
N THR A 1 3.61 9.67 9.19
CA THR A 1 3.46 9.84 10.66
C THR A 1 3.75 8.58 11.48
N ILE A 2 3.50 7.35 11.00
CA ILE A 2 4.02 6.12 11.64
C ILE A 2 5.21 5.54 10.85
N GLU A 3 5.18 5.65 9.52
CA GLU A 3 6.25 5.15 8.62
C GLU A 3 7.61 5.79 8.89
N GLN A 4 7.61 7.03 9.39
CA GLN A 4 8.83 7.77 9.74
C GLN A 4 9.55 7.18 10.96
N LEU A 5 8.86 6.37 11.77
CA LEU A 5 9.40 5.75 12.97
C LEU A 5 9.88 4.31 12.72
N ILE A 6 9.52 3.72 11.57
CA ILE A 6 9.88 2.34 11.20
C ILE A 6 11.30 2.32 10.64
N GLY A 7 12.12 1.35 11.06
CA GLY A 7 13.44 1.13 10.49
C GLY A 7 14.53 2.09 10.95
N ILE A 8 14.27 2.92 11.96
CA ILE A 8 15.31 3.71 12.62
C ILE A 8 16.22 2.75 13.38
N GLY A 9 17.51 2.75 13.03
CA GLY A 9 18.54 1.93 13.69
C GLY A 9 19.05 2.55 14.99
N GLY A 10 19.08 1.77 16.07
CA GLY A 10 19.75 2.12 17.32
C GLY A 10 20.98 1.25 17.57
N ALA A 11 21.75 1.56 18.61
CA ALA A 11 22.96 0.81 18.97
C ALA A 11 22.69 -0.62 19.49
N SER A 12 21.44 -0.94 19.86
CA SER A 12 21.06 -2.22 20.48
C SER A 12 19.78 -2.79 19.86
N PRO A 13 19.88 -3.45 18.70
CA PRO A 13 18.75 -4.16 18.11
C PRO A 13 18.45 -5.44 18.88
N ILE A 14 17.17 -5.73 19.10
CA ILE A 14 16.73 -6.93 19.85
C ILE A 14 15.70 -7.72 19.04
N PHE A 15 15.78 -9.04 19.09
CA PHE A 15 14.77 -9.94 18.53
C PHE A 15 13.76 -10.32 19.61
N GLN A 16 12.48 -10.14 19.32
CA GLN A 16 11.39 -10.58 20.19
C GLN A 16 10.28 -11.24 19.37
N GLU A 17 9.24 -11.79 20.02
CA GLU A 17 8.16 -12.59 19.42
C GLU A 17 7.34 -11.89 18.30
N GLY A 18 7.66 -10.64 17.96
CA GLY A 18 7.11 -9.87 16.84
C GLY A 18 8.16 -9.41 15.81
N GLY A 19 9.33 -10.05 15.76
CA GLY A 19 10.44 -9.77 14.84
C GLY A 19 11.50 -8.80 15.39
N LEU A 20 12.49 -8.49 14.55
CA LEU A 20 13.63 -7.62 14.88
C LEU A 20 13.18 -6.19 15.18
N VAL A 21 13.41 -5.72 16.40
CA VAL A 21 13.23 -4.32 16.79
C VAL A 21 14.58 -3.61 16.67
N MET A 22 14.66 -2.62 15.78
CA MET A 22 15.93 -1.92 15.51
C MET A 22 16.25 -0.85 16.56
N SER A 23 15.23 -0.25 17.18
CA SER A 23 15.35 0.79 18.18
C SER A 23 14.02 1.04 18.92
N ILE A 24 14.05 1.90 19.95
CA ILE A 24 12.86 2.35 20.68
C ILE A 24 11.78 2.95 19.75
N PRO A 25 12.08 3.90 18.85
CA PRO A 25 11.05 4.43 17.94
C PRO A 25 10.48 3.35 17.01
N ASP A 26 11.29 2.40 16.55
CA ASP A 26 10.82 1.25 15.75
C ASP A 26 9.85 0.36 16.55
N ALA A 27 10.11 0.15 17.84
CA ALA A 27 9.20 -0.57 18.74
C ALA A 27 7.84 0.13 18.86
N ILE A 28 7.84 1.46 19.03
CA ILE A 28 6.61 2.27 19.10
C ILE A 28 5.83 2.14 17.78
N ALA A 29 6.51 2.25 16.64
CA ALA A 29 5.90 2.11 15.33
C ALA A 29 5.22 0.75 15.15
N LYS A 30 5.84 -0.34 15.62
CA LYS A 30 5.26 -1.69 15.59
C LYS A 30 3.99 -1.80 16.45
N VAL A 31 4.01 -1.26 17.67
CA VAL A 31 2.82 -1.27 18.56
C VAL A 31 1.68 -0.45 17.96
N LEU A 32 2.00 0.73 17.43
CA LEU A 32 1.02 1.58 16.75
C LEU A 32 0.43 0.88 15.53
N ASN A 33 1.25 0.22 14.71
CA ASN A 33 0.75 -0.58 13.59
C ASN A 33 -0.08 -1.79 14.05
N LYS A 34 0.24 -2.41 15.19
CA LYS A 34 -0.55 -3.54 15.72
C LYS A 34 -1.92 -3.09 16.21
N HIS A 35 -2.02 -1.92 16.84
CA HIS A 35 -3.25 -1.42 17.46
C HIS A 35 -4.11 -0.55 16.53
N PHE A 36 -3.48 0.25 15.67
CA PHE A 36 -4.16 1.16 14.74
C PHE A 36 -4.05 0.69 13.27
N GLY A 37 -3.03 -0.10 12.94
CA GLY A 37 -2.72 -0.52 11.58
C GLY A 37 -3.47 -1.76 11.13
N LYS A 38 -4.75 -1.59 10.78
CA LYS A 38 -5.42 -2.25 9.65
C LYS A 38 -6.86 -1.74 9.54
N ILE A 39 -7.03 -0.48 9.13
CA ILE A 39 -8.07 -0.25 8.13
C ILE A 39 -7.56 -1.01 6.90
N LYS A 40 -8.02 -2.25 6.71
CA LYS A 40 -7.72 -3.05 5.52
C LYS A 40 -8.42 -2.41 4.31
N ILE A 41 -7.98 -1.23 3.89
CA ILE A 41 -8.29 -0.69 2.56
C ILE A 41 -7.28 -1.28 1.56
N GLN A 42 -7.13 -2.60 1.57
CA GLN A 42 -6.04 -3.28 0.84
C GLN A 42 -6.52 -4.36 -0.11
N ASN A 43 -7.83 -4.48 -0.37
CA ASN A 43 -8.33 -5.26 -1.52
C ASN A 43 -9.39 -4.51 -2.33
N SER A 44 -10.38 -3.87 -1.69
CA SER A 44 -11.52 -3.29 -2.44
C SER A 44 -11.18 -2.07 -3.31
N LEU A 45 -10.15 -1.27 -2.99
CA LEU A 45 -9.83 -0.10 -3.83
C LEU A 45 -9.14 -0.49 -5.14
N LYS A 46 -8.33 -1.56 -5.15
CA LYS A 46 -7.66 -2.01 -6.37
C LYS A 46 -8.66 -2.44 -7.44
N ASP A 47 -9.77 -3.06 -7.02
CA ASP A 47 -10.83 -3.49 -7.93
C ASP A 47 -11.58 -2.29 -8.52
N ILE A 48 -11.84 -1.23 -7.73
CA ILE A 48 -12.50 -0.01 -8.21
C ILE A 48 -11.63 0.74 -9.23
N TYR A 49 -10.32 0.82 -9.03
CA TYR A 49 -9.41 1.46 -9.99
C TYR A 49 -9.17 0.64 -11.27
N LEU A 50 -9.63 -0.62 -11.33
CA LEU A 50 -9.48 -1.45 -12.52
C LEU A 50 -10.62 -1.23 -13.53
N GLU A 51 -11.79 -0.77 -13.06
CA GLU A 51 -12.95 -0.50 -13.91
C GLU A 51 -12.90 0.90 -14.56
N TYR A 52 -12.10 1.82 -14.01
CA TYR A 52 -12.02 3.21 -14.45
C TYR A 52 -10.58 3.61 -14.79
N CYS A 53 -10.45 4.41 -15.84
CA CYS A 53 -9.18 4.89 -16.38
C CYS A 53 -8.50 5.83 -15.36
N PRO A 54 -7.23 5.59 -15.00
CA PRO A 54 -6.52 6.42 -14.04
C PRO A 54 -6.25 7.84 -14.53
N ASP A 55 -6.22 8.06 -15.86
CA ASP A 55 -5.89 9.36 -16.44
C ASP A 55 -7.10 10.28 -16.60
N CYS A 56 -8.27 9.73 -16.93
CA CYS A 56 -9.46 10.55 -17.23
C CYS A 56 -10.74 10.14 -16.48
N GLY A 57 -10.68 9.09 -15.65
CA GLY A 57 -11.85 8.55 -14.92
C GLY A 57 -12.90 7.87 -15.80
N GLY A 58 -12.60 7.68 -17.10
CA GLY A 58 -13.47 7.02 -18.06
C GLY A 58 -13.60 5.53 -17.80
N LYS A 59 -14.70 4.89 -18.21
CA LYS A 59 -14.82 3.43 -18.09
C LYS A 59 -13.79 2.72 -19.00
N LEU A 60 -13.11 1.70 -18.46
CA LEU A 60 -12.20 0.86 -19.24
C LEU A 60 -12.96 -0.29 -19.91
N GLU A 61 -12.54 -0.63 -21.13
CA GLU A 61 -13.02 -1.78 -21.90
C GLU A 61 -11.88 -2.79 -22.07
N HIS A 62 -12.21 -4.08 -22.16
CA HIS A 62 -11.21 -5.11 -22.48
C HIS A 62 -11.16 -5.31 -23.99
N ASP A 63 -10.01 -5.04 -24.61
CA ASP A 63 -9.76 -5.32 -26.02
C ASP A 63 -8.45 -6.10 -26.15
N SER A 64 -8.50 -7.26 -26.81
CA SER A 64 -7.31 -8.07 -27.13
C SER A 64 -6.43 -8.44 -25.92
N GLY A 65 -7.01 -8.53 -24.72
CA GLY A 65 -6.29 -8.82 -23.46
C GLY A 65 -5.74 -7.59 -22.73
N CYS A 66 -5.98 -6.39 -23.25
CA CYS A 66 -5.58 -5.12 -22.66
C CYS A 66 -6.80 -4.33 -22.16
N LEU A 67 -6.62 -3.56 -21.09
CA LEU A 67 -7.59 -2.56 -20.65
C LEU A 67 -7.40 -1.28 -21.46
N VAL A 68 -8.41 -0.86 -22.22
CA VAL A 68 -8.37 0.32 -23.10
C VAL A 68 -9.43 1.36 -22.69
N CYS A 69 -9.04 2.64 -22.69
CA CYS A 69 -9.95 3.76 -22.49
C CYS A 69 -10.18 4.49 -23.82
N ARG A 70 -11.42 4.47 -24.34
CA ARG A 70 -11.77 5.19 -25.58
C ARG A 70 -11.84 6.72 -25.43
N LEU A 71 -11.80 7.24 -24.20
CA LEU A 71 -11.93 8.68 -23.93
C LEU A 71 -10.58 9.41 -23.99
N CYS A 72 -9.50 8.80 -23.51
CA CYS A 72 -8.16 9.42 -23.49
C CYS A 72 -7.07 8.60 -24.21
N GLY A 73 -7.37 7.37 -24.63
CA GLY A 73 -6.40 6.50 -25.30
C GLY A 73 -5.48 5.71 -24.35
N PHE A 74 -5.74 5.70 -23.04
CA PHE A 74 -5.01 4.84 -22.10
C PHE A 74 -5.17 3.37 -22.47
N SER A 75 -4.06 2.63 -22.51
CA SER A 75 -4.06 1.18 -22.73
C SER A 75 -3.07 0.49 -21.79
N LYS A 76 -3.50 -0.57 -21.10
CA LYS A 76 -2.63 -1.38 -20.24
C LYS A 76 -2.83 -2.89 -20.48
N CYS A 77 -1.77 -3.53 -20.93
CA CYS A 77 -1.54 -4.97 -20.95
C CYS A 77 -0.35 -5.25 -20.00
#